data_AF-A0A1I5GSP4-F1
#
_entry.id   AF-A0A1I5GSP4-F1
#
_cell.length_a   1.000
_cell.length_b   1.000
_cell.length_c   1.000
_cell.angle_alpha   90.00
_cell.angle_beta   90.00
_cell.angle_gamma   90.00
#
_symmetry.space_group_name_H-M   'P 1'
#
loop_
_entity.id
_entity.type
_entity.pdbx_description
1 polymer ?
#
loop_
_entity_poly.entity_id
_entity_poly.type
_entity_poly.pdbx_seq_one_letter_code
_entity_poly.pdbx_strand_id
1 'polypeptide(L)'
;MSRDRGVDLLRALALAGVVLGHWLVTAPGAPDPVSGRVVTGSPLAAMPGLAPVSWLLQTLALFFLVAGWAAARGGRGPGWAARLRRLTVPVGGLGAGVVALAVALAAAGAAQGVVRTVVVLSLRPLWFLGVYLVLSLATPLMVRLDARLGPGAAVVPLGLALAGSVLAPGTAGTVGTALAAWWVPWQLGVAVARRPLGRGTCVALLAGGTAAVLVLVEVAGLPATAVGVPGAAASNLDPPSAATLALGLAQAGAAGLLLPLLRRASGATADLAVRLGRSALPVFLLHQPLFVLLWLLTLPVAPLPGLHDVPDGAGWLLARAGWVAVLVLVLVLVLARVLRPAAVRGRVPGS
;
A
#
# COMPACT_ATOMS: atom_id res chain seq x y z
N MET A 1 -9.75 -20.24 17.13
CA MET A 1 -9.64 -18.77 17.28
C MET A 1 -10.48 -18.11 16.19
N SER A 2 -11.61 -17.51 16.54
CA SER A 2 -12.49 -16.84 15.57
C SER A 2 -11.78 -15.63 14.95
N ARG A 3 -11.78 -15.54 13.62
CA ARG A 3 -11.18 -14.42 12.87
C ARG A 3 -12.14 -13.23 12.88
N ASP A 4 -11.62 -12.04 13.15
CA ASP A 4 -12.42 -10.81 13.21
C ASP A 4 -12.72 -10.28 11.79
N ARG A 5 -13.98 -10.40 11.38
CA ARG A 5 -14.49 -9.97 10.07
C ARG A 5 -14.28 -8.48 9.83
N GLY A 6 -14.48 -7.64 10.86
CA GLY A 6 -14.33 -6.20 10.73
C GLY A 6 -12.88 -5.79 10.43
N VAL A 7 -11.91 -6.51 11.00
CA VAL A 7 -10.49 -6.28 10.72
C VAL A 7 -10.10 -6.76 9.32
N ASP A 8 -10.64 -7.88 8.85
CA ASP A 8 -10.42 -8.31 7.46
C ASP A 8 -10.98 -7.27 6.46
N LEU A 9 -12.12 -6.64 6.77
CA LEU A 9 -12.68 -5.53 5.98
C LEU A 9 -11.82 -4.26 6.04
N LEU A 10 -11.33 -3.86 7.23
CA LEU A 10 -10.38 -2.74 7.33
C LEU A 10 -9.11 -3.00 6.52
N ARG A 11 -8.59 -4.23 6.52
CA ARG A 11 -7.45 -4.61 5.69
C ARG A 11 -7.77 -4.45 4.20
N ALA A 12 -8.97 -4.86 3.78
CA ALA A 12 -9.42 -4.71 2.41
C ALA A 12 -9.54 -3.23 2.00
N LEU A 13 -10.08 -2.38 2.88
CA LEU A 13 -10.15 -0.93 2.68
C LEU A 13 -8.75 -0.31 2.57
N ALA A 14 -7.85 -0.68 3.48
CA ALA A 14 -6.46 -0.20 3.45
C ALA A 14 -5.77 -0.60 2.15
N LEU A 15 -5.96 -1.83 1.70
CA LEU A 15 -5.39 -2.33 0.46
C LEU A 15 -6.00 -1.66 -0.78
N ALA A 16 -7.32 -1.43 -0.78
CA ALA A 16 -8.00 -0.74 -1.85
C ALA A 16 -7.46 0.70 -2.03
N GLY A 17 -7.25 1.45 -0.94
CA GLY A 17 -6.64 2.78 -1.00
C GLY A 17 -5.24 2.75 -1.65
N VAL A 18 -4.37 1.81 -1.23
CA VAL A 18 -3.04 1.64 -1.82
C VAL A 18 -3.12 1.31 -3.31
N VAL A 19 -3.95 0.34 -3.70
CA VAL A 19 -4.08 -0.10 -5.10
C VAL A 19 -4.64 1.03 -5.98
N LEU A 20 -5.71 1.67 -5.53
CA LEU A 20 -6.33 2.78 -6.26
C LEU A 20 -5.40 3.99 -6.35
N GLY A 21 -4.69 4.32 -5.27
CA GLY A 21 -3.70 5.40 -5.27
C GLY A 21 -2.62 5.16 -6.33
N HIS A 22 -2.09 3.93 -6.42
CA HIS A 22 -1.11 3.56 -7.44
C HIS A 22 -1.66 3.69 -8.87
N TRP A 23 -2.85 3.16 -9.14
CA TRP A 23 -3.45 3.17 -10.48
C TRP A 23 -3.92 4.56 -10.92
N LEU A 24 -4.34 5.43 -9.98
CA LEU A 24 -4.82 6.77 -10.29
C LEU A 24 -3.69 7.80 -10.37
N VAL A 25 -2.62 7.65 -9.58
CA VAL A 25 -1.52 8.64 -9.53
C VAL A 25 -0.42 8.35 -10.54
N THR A 26 -0.19 7.08 -10.91
CA THR A 26 0.93 6.70 -11.79
C THR A 26 0.49 6.73 -13.25
N ALA A 27 1.06 7.63 -14.06
CA ALA A 27 0.73 7.77 -15.47
C ALA A 27 1.99 7.65 -16.37
N PRO A 28 2.44 6.44 -16.72
CA PRO A 28 3.50 6.27 -17.71
C PRO A 28 2.96 6.61 -19.10
N GLY A 29 3.53 7.62 -19.76
CA GLY A 29 3.18 7.99 -21.11
C GLY A 29 3.63 6.97 -22.16
N ALA A 30 3.29 7.21 -23.42
CA ALA A 30 3.88 6.49 -24.55
C ALA A 30 5.41 6.70 -24.60
N PRO A 31 6.18 5.72 -25.10
CA PRO A 31 7.60 5.94 -25.38
C PRO A 31 7.74 7.01 -26.46
N ASP A 32 8.64 7.96 -26.22
CA ASP A 32 9.00 8.99 -27.19
C ASP A 32 9.53 8.32 -28.48
N PRO A 33 9.02 8.68 -29.68
CA PRO A 33 9.37 7.99 -30.92
C PRO A 33 10.85 8.04 -31.29
N VAL A 34 11.59 9.06 -30.83
CA VAL A 34 12.98 9.29 -31.20
C VAL A 34 13.92 8.75 -30.12
N SER A 35 13.72 9.19 -28.87
CA SER A 35 14.58 8.85 -27.74
C SER A 35 14.21 7.53 -27.07
N GLY A 36 13.02 6.98 -27.35
CA GLY A 36 12.49 5.78 -26.69
C GLY A 36 12.22 5.99 -25.19
N ARG A 37 12.28 7.23 -24.70
CA ARG A 37 12.11 7.56 -23.29
C ARG A 37 10.64 7.55 -22.92
N VAL A 38 10.31 6.93 -21.79
CA VAL A 38 8.97 6.96 -21.20
C VAL A 38 8.96 7.98 -20.07
N VAL A 39 8.14 9.03 -20.22
CA VAL A 39 7.92 10.03 -19.17
C VAL A 39 6.78 9.55 -18.28
N THR A 40 7.03 9.42 -16.98
CA THR A 40 5.99 9.11 -16.00
C THR A 40 5.46 10.41 -15.39
N GLY A 41 4.20 10.73 -15.69
CA GLY A 41 3.47 11.85 -15.12
C GLY A 41 2.61 11.46 -13.92
N SER A 42 1.92 12.46 -13.37
CA SER A 42 0.90 12.30 -12.34
C SER A 42 -0.20 13.35 -12.52
N PRO A 43 -1.49 13.00 -12.39
CA PRO A 43 -2.57 13.98 -12.43
C PRO A 43 -2.49 15.02 -11.30
N LEU A 44 -1.80 14.70 -10.20
CA LEU A 44 -1.59 15.64 -9.10
C LEU A 44 -0.70 16.83 -9.49
N ALA A 45 0.10 16.71 -10.56
CA ALA A 45 0.92 17.80 -11.07
C ALA A 45 0.10 18.82 -11.87
N ALA A 46 -0.82 18.34 -12.72
CA ALA A 46 -1.62 19.19 -13.60
C ALA A 46 -2.94 19.64 -12.96
N MET A 47 -3.48 18.87 -12.01
CA MET A 47 -4.76 19.13 -11.35
C MET A 47 -4.57 19.17 -9.83
N PRO A 48 -3.99 20.26 -9.27
CA PRO A 48 -3.68 20.36 -7.84
C PRO A 48 -4.91 20.24 -6.93
N GLY A 49 -6.12 20.53 -7.44
CA GLY A 49 -7.37 20.29 -6.72
C GLY A 49 -7.62 18.82 -6.32
N LEU A 50 -6.87 17.87 -6.89
CA LEU A 50 -6.89 16.46 -6.51
C LEU A 50 -6.04 16.14 -5.26
N ALA A 51 -5.31 17.11 -4.70
CA ALA A 51 -4.48 16.90 -3.52
C ALA A 51 -5.22 16.25 -2.33
N PRO A 52 -6.46 16.66 -1.96
CA PRO A 52 -7.22 15.99 -0.89
C PRO A 52 -7.46 14.50 -1.14
N VAL A 53 -7.68 14.11 -2.41
CA VAL A 53 -7.89 12.71 -2.79
C VAL A 53 -6.63 11.88 -2.52
N SER A 54 -5.44 12.46 -2.69
CA SER A 54 -4.18 11.78 -2.36
C SER A 54 -4.08 11.41 -0.88
N TRP A 55 -4.56 12.27 0.02
CA TRP A 55 -4.60 12.01 1.47
C TRP A 55 -5.59 10.90 1.83
N LEU A 56 -6.73 10.84 1.15
CA LEU A 56 -7.72 9.78 1.35
C LEU A 56 -7.22 8.41 0.87
N LEU A 57 -6.53 8.38 -0.27
CA LEU A 57 -6.01 7.14 -0.88
C LEU A 57 -4.70 6.67 -0.24
N GLN A 58 -3.99 7.52 0.49
CA GLN A 58 -2.79 7.14 1.22
C GLN A 58 -3.16 6.39 2.52
N THR A 59 -3.38 5.08 2.41
CA THR A 59 -3.85 4.18 3.48
C THR A 59 -2.78 3.27 4.08
N LEU A 60 -1.50 3.56 3.89
CA LEU A 60 -0.37 2.73 4.33
C LEU A 60 -0.28 2.65 5.86
N ALA A 61 -0.56 3.75 6.56
CA ALA A 61 -0.60 3.74 8.02
C ALA A 61 -1.76 2.86 8.53
N LEU A 62 -2.95 2.95 7.93
CA LEU A 62 -4.06 2.03 8.22
C LEU A 62 -3.66 0.56 7.98
N PHE A 63 -2.95 0.26 6.89
CA PHE A 63 -2.47 -1.09 6.62
C PHE A 63 -1.54 -1.60 7.73
N PHE A 64 -0.54 -0.81 8.11
CA PHE A 64 0.41 -1.19 9.17
C PHE A 64 -0.27 -1.33 10.54
N LEU A 65 -1.27 -0.50 10.83
CA LEU A 65 -2.08 -0.63 12.03
C LEU A 65 -2.83 -1.96 12.07
N VAL A 66 -3.52 -2.31 10.98
CA VAL A 66 -4.24 -3.59 10.87
C VAL A 66 -3.27 -4.78 10.93
N ALA A 67 -2.09 -4.65 10.33
CA ALA A 67 -1.03 -5.65 10.40
C ALA A 67 -0.53 -5.86 11.83
N GLY A 68 -0.23 -4.79 12.56
CA GLY A 68 0.22 -4.84 13.96
C GLY A 68 -0.85 -5.44 14.88
N TRP A 69 -2.12 -5.09 14.67
CA TRP A 69 -3.25 -5.69 15.38
C TRP A 69 -3.31 -7.22 15.17
N ALA A 70 -3.21 -7.66 13.91
CA ALA A 70 -3.27 -9.07 13.55
C ALA A 70 -2.06 -9.85 14.10
N ALA A 71 -0.87 -9.25 14.03
CA ALA A 71 0.36 -9.85 14.52
C ALA A 71 0.35 -10.01 16.06
N ALA A 72 -0.19 -9.04 16.80
CA ALA A 72 -0.33 -9.12 18.26
C ALA A 72 -1.32 -10.20 18.71
N ARG A 73 -2.38 -10.45 17.93
CA ARG A 73 -3.38 -11.49 18.24
C ARG A 73 -3.04 -12.88 17.70
N GLY A 74 -2.04 -12.97 16.83
CA GLY A 74 -1.67 -14.19 16.11
C GLY A 74 -1.07 -15.33 16.94
N GLY A 75 -1.05 -15.24 18.28
CA GLY A 75 -0.47 -16.25 19.18
C GLY A 75 0.99 -16.58 18.86
N ARG A 76 1.46 -17.77 19.25
CA ARG A 76 2.70 -18.36 18.71
C ARG A 76 2.46 -18.81 17.27
N GLY A 77 2.29 -17.83 16.37
CA GLY A 77 2.17 -18.09 14.93
C GLY A 77 3.42 -18.78 14.36
N PRO A 78 3.47 -18.97 13.03
CA PRO A 78 4.59 -19.65 12.37
C PRO A 78 5.94 -19.03 12.80
N GLY A 79 6.95 -19.87 13.01
CA GLY A 79 8.31 -19.42 13.31
C GLY A 79 8.85 -18.47 12.24
N TRP A 80 9.88 -17.70 12.58
CA TRP A 80 10.46 -16.67 11.71
C TRP A 80 10.77 -17.17 10.29
N ALA A 81 11.27 -18.40 10.15
CA ALA A 81 11.59 -19.01 8.86
C ALA A 81 10.35 -19.22 7.97
N ALA A 82 9.21 -19.60 8.56
CA ALA A 82 7.97 -19.76 7.82
C ALA A 82 7.37 -18.41 7.39
N ARG A 83 7.53 -17.36 8.21
CA ARG A 83 7.12 -15.99 7.83
C ARG A 83 7.97 -15.46 6.69
N LEU A 84 9.29 -15.64 6.79
CA LEU A 84 10.23 -15.27 5.76
C LEU A 84 9.88 -15.96 4.44
N ARG A 85 9.76 -17.30 4.43
CA ARG A 85 9.43 -18.07 3.24
C ARG A 85 8.09 -17.67 2.61
N ARG A 86 7.06 -17.41 3.42
CA ARG A 86 5.73 -16.97 2.92
C ARG A 86 5.79 -15.63 2.18
N LEU A 87 6.80 -14.82 2.46
CA LEU A 87 6.98 -13.52 1.82
C LEU A 87 7.99 -13.60 0.66
N THR A 88 9.16 -14.19 0.91
CA THR A 88 10.27 -14.20 -0.04
C THR A 88 10.00 -15.06 -1.27
N VAL A 89 9.28 -16.18 -1.14
CA VAL A 89 8.99 -17.05 -2.29
C VAL A 89 8.07 -16.35 -3.30
N PRO A 90 6.90 -15.80 -2.92
CA PRO A 90 6.07 -15.05 -3.87
C PRO A 90 6.77 -13.83 -4.46
N VAL A 91 7.54 -13.09 -3.65
CA VAL A 91 8.29 -11.91 -4.09
C VAL A 91 9.39 -12.29 -5.07
N GLY A 92 10.14 -13.34 -4.79
CA GLY A 92 11.19 -13.85 -5.67
C GLY A 92 10.62 -14.36 -6.99
N GLY A 93 9.46 -15.05 -6.94
CA GLY A 93 8.75 -15.47 -8.15
C GLY A 93 8.31 -14.29 -9.02
N LEU A 94 7.73 -13.24 -8.41
CA LEU A 94 7.40 -12.01 -9.13
C LEU A 94 8.65 -11.35 -9.72
N GLY A 95 9.71 -11.21 -8.92
CA GLY A 95 10.97 -10.61 -9.35
C GLY A 95 11.58 -11.34 -10.55
N ALA A 96 11.62 -12.68 -10.49
CA ALA A 96 12.09 -13.51 -11.60
C ALA A 96 11.23 -13.32 -12.85
N GLY A 97 9.90 -13.25 -12.72
CA GLY A 97 8.99 -12.99 -13.84
C GLY A 97 9.20 -11.62 -14.48
N VAL A 98 9.38 -10.57 -13.68
CA VAL A 98 9.66 -9.22 -14.17
C VAL A 98 11.01 -9.16 -14.88
N VAL A 99 12.04 -9.81 -14.33
CA VAL A 99 13.37 -9.90 -14.97
C VAL A 99 13.28 -10.65 -16.30
N ALA A 100 12.59 -11.79 -16.34
CA ALA A 100 12.41 -12.56 -17.57
C ALA A 100 11.68 -11.73 -18.64
N LEU A 101 10.62 -11.00 -18.27
CA LEU A 101 9.91 -10.10 -19.18
C LEU A 101 10.82 -8.96 -19.67
N ALA A 102 11.59 -8.34 -18.78
CA ALA A 102 12.51 -7.26 -19.13
C ALA A 102 13.59 -7.73 -20.12
N VAL A 103 14.16 -8.92 -19.90
CA VAL A 103 15.13 -9.56 -20.82
C VAL A 103 14.50 -9.87 -22.16
N ALA A 104 13.28 -10.43 -22.18
CA ALA A 104 12.56 -10.71 -23.42
C ALA A 104 12.27 -9.44 -24.23
N LEU A 105 11.84 -8.35 -23.57
CA LEU A 105 11.62 -7.05 -24.20
C LEU A 105 12.92 -6.48 -24.78
N ALA A 106 14.02 -6.52 -24.01
CA ALA A 106 15.31 -6.04 -24.48
C ALA A 106 15.83 -6.85 -25.67
N ALA A 107 15.70 -8.18 -25.64
CA ALA A 107 16.08 -9.06 -26.74
C ALA A 107 15.22 -8.85 -28.00
N ALA A 108 13.95 -8.45 -27.83
CA ALA A 108 13.05 -8.08 -28.91
C ALA A 108 13.27 -6.65 -29.44
N GLY A 109 14.28 -5.91 -28.94
CA GLY A 109 14.60 -4.57 -29.39
C GLY A 109 13.68 -3.47 -28.83
N ALA A 110 12.95 -3.72 -27.74
CA ALA A 110 12.13 -2.70 -27.10
C ALA A 110 13.00 -1.55 -26.57
N ALA A 111 12.48 -0.32 -26.66
CA ALA A 111 13.18 0.85 -26.14
C ALA A 111 13.53 0.71 -24.65
N GLN A 112 14.71 1.16 -24.27
CA GLN A 112 15.19 1.07 -22.88
C GLN A 112 14.26 1.77 -21.88
N GLY A 113 13.56 2.83 -22.30
CA GLY A 113 12.54 3.50 -21.49
C GLY A 113 11.35 2.60 -21.15
N VAL A 114 10.95 1.71 -22.06
CA VAL A 114 9.88 0.72 -21.85
C VAL A 114 10.35 -0.34 -20.85
N VAL A 115 11.53 -0.93 -21.09
CA VAL A 115 12.13 -1.94 -20.20
C VAL A 115 12.28 -1.38 -18.78
N ARG A 116 12.81 -0.17 -18.64
CA ARG A 116 12.94 0.53 -17.35
C ARG A 116 11.59 0.75 -16.68
N THR A 117 10.57 1.18 -17.42
CA THR A 117 9.21 1.40 -16.89
C THR A 117 8.63 0.10 -16.34
N VAL A 118 8.75 -0.99 -17.08
CA VAL A 118 8.29 -2.32 -16.65
C VAL A 118 8.93 -2.74 -15.33
N VAL A 119 10.26 -2.61 -15.22
CA VAL A 119 11.00 -2.98 -14.01
C VAL A 119 10.66 -2.06 -12.83
N VAL A 120 10.74 -0.74 -13.03
CA VAL A 120 10.58 0.23 -11.94
C VAL A 120 9.16 0.20 -11.39
N LEU A 121 8.13 0.25 -12.24
CA LEU A 121 6.75 0.29 -11.75
C LEU A 121 6.33 -1.02 -11.08
N SER A 122 6.86 -2.16 -11.54
CA SER A 122 6.55 -3.47 -10.95
C SER A 122 7.25 -3.70 -9.60
N LEU A 123 8.52 -3.29 -9.48
CA LEU A 123 9.35 -3.65 -8.32
C LEU A 123 9.46 -2.56 -7.26
N ARG A 124 9.32 -1.27 -7.62
CA ARG A 124 9.43 -0.17 -6.67
C ARG A 124 8.49 -0.33 -5.46
N PRO A 125 7.20 -0.72 -5.60
CA PRO A 125 6.31 -0.90 -4.45
C PRO A 125 6.83 -1.91 -3.40
N LEU A 126 7.72 -2.83 -3.77
CA LEU A 126 8.19 -3.90 -2.89
C LEU A 126 9.01 -3.42 -1.68
N TRP A 127 9.54 -2.18 -1.69
CA TRP A 127 10.30 -1.64 -0.54
C TRP A 127 9.48 -1.72 0.76
N PHE A 128 8.18 -1.42 0.68
CA PHE A 128 7.25 -1.44 1.79
C PHE A 128 7.16 -2.84 2.42
N LEU A 129 7.29 -3.89 1.61
CA LEU A 129 7.23 -5.26 2.07
C LEU A 129 8.45 -5.65 2.90
N GLY A 130 9.60 -5.01 2.64
CA GLY A 130 10.79 -5.09 3.48
C GLY A 130 10.53 -4.52 4.88
N VAL A 131 9.94 -3.32 4.97
CA VAL A 131 9.53 -2.73 6.25
C VAL A 131 8.53 -3.63 6.98
N TYR A 132 7.51 -4.11 6.26
CA TYR A 132 6.52 -5.04 6.81
C TYR A 132 7.15 -6.30 7.41
N LEU A 133 8.12 -6.90 6.73
CA LEU A 133 8.83 -8.08 7.22
C LEU A 133 9.55 -7.77 8.54
N VAL A 134 10.30 -6.66 8.59
CA VAL A 134 11.05 -6.24 9.78
C VAL A 134 10.10 -6.06 10.96
N LEU A 135 9.00 -5.30 10.79
CA LEU A 135 8.03 -5.06 11.86
C LEU A 135 7.31 -6.35 12.29
N SER A 136 6.99 -7.23 11.34
CA SER A 136 6.37 -8.53 11.60
C SER A 136 7.27 -9.46 12.43
N LEU A 137 8.58 -9.44 12.18
CA LEU A 137 9.56 -10.19 12.95
C LEU A 137 9.81 -9.55 14.33
N ALA A 138 9.82 -8.22 14.41
CA ALA A 138 10.03 -7.45 15.63
C ALA A 138 8.78 -7.36 16.54
N THR A 139 7.61 -7.85 16.10
CA THR A 139 6.36 -7.79 16.87
C THR A 139 6.46 -8.32 18.30
N PRO A 140 7.19 -9.42 18.62
CA PRO A 140 7.34 -9.86 20.01
C PRO A 140 7.96 -8.79 20.93
N LEU A 141 8.89 -7.99 20.41
CA LEU A 141 9.49 -6.87 21.14
C LEU A 141 8.46 -5.76 21.36
N MET A 142 7.68 -5.44 20.32
CA MET A 142 6.62 -4.43 20.38
C MET A 142 5.51 -4.80 21.37
N VAL A 143 5.16 -6.09 21.48
CA VAL A 143 4.22 -6.60 22.48
C VAL A 143 4.79 -6.51 23.90
N ARG A 144 6.10 -6.76 24.08
CA ARG A 144 6.78 -6.57 25.37
C ARG A 144 6.84 -5.08 25.76
N LEU A 145 7.14 -4.20 24.81
CA LEU A 145 7.15 -2.76 25.00
C LEU A 145 5.76 -2.26 25.40
N ASP A 146 4.72 -2.72 24.69
CA ASP A 146 3.32 -2.43 24.98
C ASP A 146 2.89 -2.91 26.38
N ALA A 147 3.39 -4.07 26.81
CA ALA A 147 3.10 -4.58 28.16
C ALA A 147 3.71 -3.72 29.27
N ARG A 148 4.81 -3.01 28.99
CA ARG A 148 5.51 -2.14 29.96
C ARG A 148 4.99 -0.70 29.96
N LEU A 149 4.78 -0.12 28.78
CA LEU A 149 4.46 1.31 28.61
C LEU A 149 2.99 1.55 28.24
N GLY A 150 2.20 0.49 28.06
CA GLY A 150 0.84 0.60 27.55
C GLY A 150 0.81 1.26 26.15
N PRO A 151 -0.26 2.02 25.83
CA PRO A 151 -0.36 2.76 24.57
C PRO A 151 0.77 3.79 24.35
N GLY A 152 1.42 4.26 25.42
CA GLY A 152 2.56 5.17 25.35
C GLY A 152 3.78 4.58 24.61
N ALA A 153 3.82 3.26 24.40
CA ALA A 153 4.84 2.60 23.58
C ALA A 153 4.97 3.20 22.16
N ALA A 154 3.92 3.78 21.58
CA ALA A 154 3.96 4.40 20.26
C ALA A 154 4.75 5.72 20.22
N VAL A 155 5.03 6.34 21.37
CA VAL A 155 5.84 7.57 21.47
C VAL A 155 7.30 7.31 21.08
N VAL A 156 7.81 6.10 21.36
CA VAL A 156 9.19 5.71 21.01
C VAL A 156 9.44 5.77 19.50
N PRO A 157 8.70 5.02 18.64
CA PRO A 157 8.86 5.15 17.20
C PRO A 157 8.51 6.54 16.66
N LEU A 158 7.58 7.25 17.31
CA LEU A 158 7.20 8.60 16.91
C LEU A 158 8.38 9.57 17.06
N GLY A 159 9.06 9.57 18.20
CA GLY A 159 10.26 10.38 18.43
C GLY A 159 11.38 10.02 17.45
N LEU A 160 11.62 8.73 17.20
CA LEU A 160 12.61 8.27 16.23
C LEU A 160 12.28 8.72 14.79
N ALA A 161 11.01 8.69 14.40
CA ALA A 161 10.58 9.12 13.07
C ALA A 161 10.75 10.63 12.89
N LEU A 162 10.41 11.43 13.91
CA LEU A 162 10.54 12.89 13.86
C LEU A 162 12.00 13.36 13.92
N ALA A 163 12.86 12.64 14.64
CA ALA A 163 14.28 12.97 14.76
C ALA A 163 15.15 12.34 13.67
N GLY A 164 14.62 11.41 12.87
CA GLY A 164 15.41 10.53 12.01
C GLY A 164 16.29 11.24 10.99
N SER A 165 15.83 12.34 10.40
CA SER A 165 16.62 13.17 9.47
C SER A 165 17.77 13.92 10.14
N VAL A 166 17.68 14.18 11.45
CA VAL A 166 18.71 14.85 12.24
C VAL A 166 19.71 13.85 12.81
N LEU A 167 19.23 12.67 13.22
CA LEU A 167 20.04 11.66 13.90
C LEU A 167 20.96 10.87 12.97
N ALA A 168 20.59 10.71 11.70
CA ALA A 168 21.41 10.00 10.72
C ALA A 168 21.19 10.60 9.32
N PRO A 169 22.21 11.19 8.68
CA PRO A 169 22.07 11.67 7.30
C PRO A 169 22.12 10.52 6.28
N GLY A 170 21.65 10.79 5.06
CA GLY A 170 21.75 9.89 3.92
C GLY A 170 20.81 8.68 3.96
N THR A 171 21.20 7.61 3.26
CA THR A 171 20.35 6.42 3.06
C THR A 171 19.98 5.73 4.38
N ALA A 172 20.92 5.64 5.32
CA ALA A 172 20.68 5.03 6.63
C ALA A 172 19.59 5.79 7.41
N GLY A 173 19.65 7.13 7.40
CA GLY A 173 18.61 7.98 7.97
C GLY A 173 17.25 7.80 7.34
N THR A 174 17.21 7.74 6.01
CA THR A 174 15.97 7.56 5.24
C THR A 174 15.30 6.23 5.60
N VAL A 175 16.08 5.14 5.62
CA VAL A 175 15.58 3.80 6.00
C VAL A 175 15.15 3.76 7.46
N GLY A 176 15.94 4.33 8.38
CA GLY A 176 15.61 4.40 9.79
C GLY A 176 14.32 5.20 10.06
N THR A 177 14.17 6.36 9.41
CA THR A 177 12.98 7.21 9.48
C THR A 177 11.75 6.47 8.95
N ALA A 178 11.87 5.80 7.82
CA ALA A 178 10.77 5.00 7.26
C ALA A 178 10.37 3.86 8.22
N LEU A 179 11.34 3.09 8.73
CA LEU A 179 11.06 2.01 9.69
C LEU A 179 10.37 2.53 10.95
N ALA A 180 10.87 3.64 11.53
CA ALA A 180 10.28 4.25 12.70
C ALA A 180 8.87 4.78 12.43
N ALA A 181 8.68 5.47 11.31
CA ALA A 181 7.39 6.05 10.95
C ALA A 181 6.29 5.00 10.79
N TRP A 182 6.61 3.85 10.17
CA TRP A 182 5.67 2.75 10.00
C TRP A 182 5.55 1.86 11.25
N TRP A 183 6.53 1.90 12.15
CA TRP A 183 6.39 1.31 13.48
C TRP A 183 5.32 2.05 14.30
N VAL A 184 5.14 3.37 14.16
CA VAL A 184 4.07 4.11 14.88
C VAL A 184 2.68 3.47 14.71
N PRO A 185 2.10 3.35 13.49
CA PRO A 185 0.80 2.73 13.30
C PRO A 185 0.81 1.24 13.68
N TRP A 186 1.91 0.52 13.44
CA TRP A 186 2.02 -0.88 13.87
C TRP A 186 1.88 -1.03 15.39
N GLN A 187 2.58 -0.19 16.15
CA GLN A 187 2.55 -0.17 17.61
C GLN A 187 1.16 0.22 18.13
N LEU A 188 0.49 1.17 17.49
CA LEU A 188 -0.92 1.48 17.78
C LEU A 188 -1.81 0.26 17.51
N GLY A 189 -1.59 -0.47 16.42
CA GLY A 189 -2.28 -1.72 16.13
C GLY A 189 -2.10 -2.77 17.24
N VAL A 190 -0.87 -2.95 17.72
CA VAL A 190 -0.55 -3.82 18.86
C VAL A 190 -1.30 -3.38 20.12
N ALA A 191 -1.31 -2.08 20.42
CA ALA A 191 -2.01 -1.53 21.58
C ALA A 191 -3.53 -1.77 21.48
N VAL A 192 -4.15 -1.45 20.34
CA VAL A 192 -5.59 -1.62 20.07
C VAL A 192 -6.01 -3.09 20.17
N ALA A 193 -5.16 -4.02 19.72
CA ALA A 193 -5.42 -5.47 19.81
C ALA A 193 -5.55 -5.98 21.23
N ARG A 194 -4.86 -5.34 22.17
CA ARG A 194 -4.81 -5.70 23.58
C ARG A 194 -5.79 -4.87 24.41
N ARG A 195 -5.98 -3.61 24.04
CA ARG A 195 -6.82 -2.62 24.72
C ARG A 195 -7.55 -1.77 23.66
N PRO A 196 -8.80 -2.12 23.32
CA PRO A 196 -9.59 -1.37 22.36
C PRO A 196 -9.70 0.11 22.76
N LEU A 197 -9.67 1.00 21.78
CA LEU A 197 -9.82 2.44 22.01
C LEU A 197 -11.27 2.78 22.35
N GLY A 198 -11.47 3.67 23.32
CA GLY A 198 -12.76 4.27 23.57
C GLY A 198 -13.15 5.24 22.45
N ARG A 199 -14.47 5.45 22.25
CA ARG A 199 -15.00 6.32 21.19
C ARG A 199 -14.41 7.73 21.24
N GLY A 200 -14.26 8.31 22.44
CA GLY A 200 -13.68 9.65 22.63
C GLY A 200 -12.24 9.73 22.13
N THR A 201 -11.41 8.74 22.45
CA THR A 201 -10.02 8.65 21.94
C THR A 201 -10.00 8.52 20.42
N CYS A 202 -10.89 7.73 19.84
CA CYS A 202 -10.96 7.60 18.38
C CYS A 202 -11.34 8.93 17.70
N VAL A 203 -12.28 9.69 18.27
CA VAL A 203 -12.65 11.02 17.76
C VAL A 203 -11.49 12.00 17.92
N ALA A 204 -10.82 12.02 19.06
CA ALA A 204 -9.66 12.88 19.30
C ALA A 204 -8.51 12.59 18.34
N LEU A 205 -8.21 11.32 18.08
CA LEU A 205 -7.19 10.92 17.10
C LEU A 205 -7.56 11.32 15.67
N LEU A 206 -8.83 11.11 15.29
CA LEU A 206 -9.33 11.52 13.97
C LEU A 206 -9.23 13.03 13.79
N ALA A 207 -9.87 13.80 14.66
CA ALA A 207 -9.90 15.26 14.56
C ALA A 207 -8.51 15.87 14.71
N GLY A 208 -7.73 15.42 15.69
CA GLY A 208 -6.39 15.93 15.97
C GLY A 208 -5.40 15.59 14.85
N GLY A 209 -5.43 14.35 14.33
CA GLY A 209 -4.59 13.95 13.20
C GLY A 209 -4.94 14.71 11.93
N THR A 210 -6.23 14.89 11.62
CA THR A 210 -6.67 15.69 10.47
C THR A 210 -6.28 17.16 10.62
N ALA A 211 -6.50 17.77 11.78
CA ALA A 211 -6.09 19.14 12.04
C ALA A 211 -4.57 19.32 11.93
N ALA A 212 -3.79 18.36 12.44
CA ALA A 212 -2.33 18.40 12.33
C ALA A 212 -1.86 18.28 10.88
N VAL A 213 -2.49 17.44 10.03
CA VAL A 213 -2.19 17.42 8.59
C VAL A 213 -2.42 18.79 7.96
N LEU A 214 -3.58 19.41 8.23
CA LEU A 214 -3.91 20.73 7.69
C LEU A 214 -2.90 21.80 8.13
N VAL A 215 -2.56 21.84 9.42
CA VAL A 215 -1.56 22.80 9.93
C VAL A 215 -0.18 22.55 9.31
N LEU A 216 0.26 21.30 9.20
CA LEU A 216 1.58 20.97 8.65
C LEU A 216 1.68 21.31 7.16
N VAL A 217 0.60 21.12 6.41
CA VAL A 217 0.56 21.44 4.97
C VAL A 217 0.40 22.94 4.73
N GLU A 218 -0.64 23.55 5.32
CA GLU A 218 -1.02 24.93 5.02
C GLU A 218 -0.15 25.97 5.73
N VAL A 219 0.40 25.63 6.91
CA VAL A 219 1.17 26.58 7.74
C VAL A 219 2.66 26.25 7.76
N ALA A 220 3.03 24.98 7.93
CA ALA A 220 4.44 24.58 7.99
C ALA A 220 5.07 24.30 6.61
N GLY A 221 4.31 24.44 5.52
CA GLY A 221 4.80 24.34 4.15
C GLY A 221 5.23 22.93 3.73
N LEU A 222 4.72 21.87 4.39
CA LEU A 222 4.93 20.51 3.92
C LEU A 222 4.22 20.31 2.56
N PRO A 223 4.65 19.35 1.73
CA PRO A 223 4.04 19.13 0.41
C PRO A 223 2.52 18.96 0.50
N ALA A 224 1.80 19.59 -0.43
CA ALA A 224 0.33 19.58 -0.45
C ALA A 224 -0.28 18.18 -0.69
N THR A 225 0.48 17.27 -1.31
CA THR A 225 0.03 15.91 -1.63
C THR A 225 0.59 14.89 -0.65
N ALA A 226 -0.20 13.88 -0.32
CA ALA A 226 0.21 12.80 0.58
C ALA A 226 1.30 11.90 -0.02
N VAL A 227 1.46 11.94 -1.35
CA VAL A 227 2.40 11.12 -2.11
C VAL A 227 3.34 12.01 -2.92
N GLY A 228 4.48 11.46 -3.32
CA GLY A 228 5.42 12.16 -4.20
C GLY A 228 4.85 12.39 -5.60
N VAL A 229 5.05 13.59 -6.13
CA VAL A 229 4.65 13.98 -7.49
C VAL A 229 5.92 14.13 -8.33
N PRO A 230 6.00 13.53 -9.54
CA PRO A 230 7.15 13.73 -10.43
C PRO A 230 7.43 15.22 -10.66
N GLY A 231 8.69 15.65 -10.47
CA GLY A 231 9.11 17.04 -10.61
C GLY A 231 8.99 17.89 -9.33
N ALA A 232 8.33 17.39 -8.28
CA ALA A 232 8.30 18.09 -6.99
C ALA A 232 9.63 17.93 -6.23
N ALA A 233 10.04 18.98 -5.51
CA ALA A 233 11.29 19.00 -4.75
C ALA A 233 11.28 18.12 -3.49
N ALA A 234 10.10 17.83 -2.94
CA ALA A 234 9.92 17.07 -1.71
C ALA A 234 8.67 16.19 -1.75
N SER A 235 8.63 15.17 -0.89
CA SER A 235 7.55 14.19 -0.80
C SER A 235 7.25 13.87 0.67
N ASN A 236 5.97 13.77 1.02
CA ASN A 236 5.55 13.33 2.36
C ASN A 236 5.86 11.85 2.64
N LEU A 237 6.35 11.08 1.66
CA LEU A 237 6.65 9.65 1.79
C LEU A 237 8.12 9.29 1.53
N ASP A 238 8.98 10.27 1.27
CA ASP A 238 10.39 10.04 0.92
C ASP A 238 11.34 10.98 1.68
N PRO A 239 11.60 10.74 2.98
CA PRO A 239 10.95 9.74 3.86
C PRO A 239 9.58 10.19 4.39
N PRO A 240 8.83 9.31 5.11
CA PRO A 240 7.56 9.69 5.75
C PRO A 240 7.69 10.91 6.65
N SER A 241 6.93 11.97 6.36
CA SER A 241 6.95 13.24 7.08
C SER A 241 6.08 13.24 8.35
N ALA A 242 6.14 14.33 9.11
CA ALA A 242 5.22 14.59 10.22
C ALA A 242 3.74 14.57 9.78
N ALA A 243 3.43 15.03 8.56
CA ALA A 243 2.07 14.99 8.03
C ALA A 243 1.61 13.54 7.76
N THR A 244 2.52 12.67 7.31
CA THR A 244 2.22 11.23 7.16
C THR A 244 1.95 10.56 8.51
N LEU A 245 2.70 10.94 9.55
CA LEU A 245 2.45 10.45 10.92
C LEU A 245 1.10 10.93 11.45
N ALA A 246 0.77 12.21 11.26
CA ALA A 246 -0.52 12.80 11.63
C ALA A 246 -1.70 12.11 10.91
N LEU A 247 -1.56 11.84 9.61
CA LEU A 247 -2.53 11.05 8.84
C LEU A 247 -2.70 9.65 9.45
N GLY A 248 -1.61 9.00 9.88
CA GLY A 248 -1.67 7.70 10.55
C GLY A 248 -2.46 7.72 11.86
N LEU A 249 -2.33 8.78 12.65
CA LEU A 249 -3.16 8.99 13.84
C LEU A 249 -4.64 9.18 13.48
N ALA A 250 -4.92 9.99 12.46
CA ALA A 250 -6.28 10.19 11.98
C ALA A 250 -6.93 8.87 11.52
N GLN A 251 -6.17 8.06 10.77
CA GLN A 251 -6.60 6.75 10.31
C GLN A 251 -6.79 5.74 11.45
N ALA A 252 -6.00 5.82 12.53
CA ALA A 252 -6.21 5.00 13.71
C ALA A 252 -7.55 5.33 14.40
N GLY A 253 -7.87 6.62 14.52
CA GLY A 253 -9.17 7.08 15.03
C GLY A 253 -10.33 6.62 14.15
N ALA A 254 -10.24 6.85 12.84
CA ALA A 254 -11.25 6.41 11.87
C ALA A 254 -11.46 4.89 11.91
N ALA A 255 -10.39 4.10 11.96
CA ALA A 255 -10.46 2.65 12.05
C ALA A 255 -11.24 2.18 13.29
N GLY A 256 -10.98 2.80 14.45
CA GLY A 256 -11.69 2.50 15.69
C GLY A 256 -13.19 2.83 15.62
N LEU A 257 -13.57 3.92 14.94
CA LEU A 257 -14.98 4.29 14.74
C LEU A 257 -15.69 3.40 13.72
N LEU A 258 -15.00 2.97 12.66
CA LEU A 258 -15.55 2.13 11.60
C LEU A 258 -15.67 0.66 12.01
N LEU A 259 -14.78 0.16 12.86
CA LEU A 259 -14.69 -1.26 13.17
C LEU A 259 -16.00 -1.88 13.71
N PRO A 260 -16.76 -1.23 14.62
CA PRO A 260 -18.06 -1.76 15.05
C PRO A 260 -19.08 -1.87 13.92
N LEU A 261 -19.07 -0.93 12.97
CA LEU A 261 -19.95 -0.95 11.80
C LEU A 261 -19.56 -2.07 10.83
N LEU A 262 -18.26 -2.20 10.54
CA LEU A 262 -17.72 -3.23 9.66
C LEU A 262 -17.95 -4.64 10.20
N ARG A 263 -17.94 -4.84 11.51
CA ARG A 263 -18.28 -6.13 12.14
C ARG A 263 -19.73 -6.56 11.89
N ARG A 264 -20.64 -5.61 11.65
CA ARG A 264 -22.04 -5.87 11.32
C ARG A 264 -22.27 -6.09 9.82
N ALA A 265 -21.30 -5.76 8.96
CA ALA A 265 -21.44 -5.86 7.52
C ALA A 265 -21.54 -7.33 7.07
N SER A 266 -22.58 -7.62 6.29
CA SER A 266 -22.91 -8.96 5.78
C SER A 266 -23.23 -8.89 4.27
N GLY A 267 -23.39 -10.06 3.63
CA GLY A 267 -23.69 -10.16 2.20
C GLY A 267 -22.48 -10.31 1.28
N ALA A 268 -22.76 -10.53 0.00
CA ALA A 268 -21.78 -10.94 -1.00
C ALA A 268 -20.61 -9.95 -1.18
N THR A 269 -20.89 -8.65 -1.14
CA THR A 269 -19.87 -7.59 -1.24
C THR A 269 -18.92 -7.62 -0.04
N ALA A 270 -19.45 -7.74 1.17
CA ALA A 270 -18.65 -7.84 2.38
C ALA A 270 -17.82 -9.14 2.39
N ASP A 271 -18.39 -10.26 1.91
CA ASP A 271 -17.64 -11.52 1.79
C ASP A 271 -16.51 -11.42 0.77
N LEU A 272 -16.74 -10.76 -0.37
CA LEU A 272 -15.69 -10.50 -1.36
C LEU A 272 -14.58 -9.63 -0.77
N ALA A 273 -14.92 -8.54 -0.10
CA ALA A 273 -13.95 -7.66 0.54
C ALA A 273 -13.13 -8.41 1.60
N VAL A 274 -13.76 -9.26 2.43
CA VAL A 274 -13.05 -10.14 3.38
C VAL A 274 -12.09 -11.09 2.65
N ARG A 275 -12.51 -11.71 1.55
CA ARG A 275 -11.63 -12.56 0.74
C ARG A 275 -10.44 -11.78 0.19
N LEU A 276 -10.65 -10.59 -0.36
CA LEU A 276 -9.58 -9.73 -0.87
C LEU A 276 -8.62 -9.31 0.25
N GLY A 277 -9.13 -8.92 1.42
CA GLY A 277 -8.32 -8.61 2.60
C GLY A 277 -7.49 -9.82 3.05
N ARG A 278 -8.02 -11.03 3.00
CA ARG A 278 -7.26 -12.25 3.30
C ARG A 278 -6.18 -12.55 2.25
N SER A 279 -6.41 -12.15 1.01
CA SER A 279 -5.49 -12.27 -0.11
C SER A 279 -4.62 -11.03 -0.29
N ALA A 280 -4.34 -10.28 0.79
CA ALA A 280 -3.64 -9.00 0.70
C ALA A 280 -2.27 -9.09 0.01
N LEU A 281 -1.47 -10.13 0.31
CA LEU A 281 -0.16 -10.30 -0.32
C LEU A 281 -0.28 -10.57 -1.83
N PRO A 282 -1.07 -11.55 -2.32
CA PRO A 282 -1.30 -11.72 -3.76
C PRO A 282 -1.82 -10.46 -4.46
N VAL A 283 -2.81 -9.77 -3.89
CA VAL A 283 -3.34 -8.51 -4.44
C VAL A 283 -2.22 -7.47 -4.55
N PHE A 284 -1.44 -7.29 -3.49
CA PHE A 284 -0.33 -6.36 -3.45
C PHE A 284 0.77 -6.72 -4.45
N LEU A 285 1.07 -8.00 -4.67
CA LEU A 285 2.09 -8.39 -5.64
C LEU A 285 1.60 -8.23 -7.09
N LEU A 286 0.30 -8.38 -7.35
CA LEU A 286 -0.24 -8.39 -8.71
C LEU A 286 -0.69 -7.01 -9.21
N HIS A 287 -1.12 -6.08 -8.33
CA HIS A 287 -1.78 -4.86 -8.77
C HIS A 287 -0.96 -3.99 -9.75
N GLN A 288 0.32 -3.77 -9.47
CA GLN A 288 1.22 -2.98 -10.33
C GLN A 288 1.68 -3.76 -11.57
N PRO A 289 2.14 -5.02 -11.47
CA PRO A 289 2.46 -5.82 -12.65
C PRO A 289 1.29 -5.96 -13.63
N LEU A 290 0.05 -6.12 -13.15
CA LEU A 290 -1.13 -6.15 -14.02
C LEU A 290 -1.37 -4.81 -14.73
N PHE A 291 -1.15 -3.70 -14.04
CA PHE A 291 -1.21 -2.36 -14.65
C PHE A 291 -0.13 -2.18 -15.72
N VAL A 292 1.10 -2.57 -15.42
CA VAL A 292 2.24 -2.52 -16.34
C VAL A 292 2.01 -3.39 -17.55
N LEU A 293 1.47 -4.60 -17.37
CA LEU A 293 1.13 -5.49 -18.48
C LEU A 293 0.01 -4.91 -19.34
N LEU A 294 -1.04 -4.34 -18.74
CA LEU A 294 -2.11 -3.67 -19.47
C LEU A 294 -1.56 -2.51 -20.32
N TRP A 295 -0.73 -1.65 -19.72
CA TRP A 295 -0.03 -0.58 -20.42
C TRP A 295 0.82 -1.13 -21.57
N LEU A 296 1.73 -2.07 -21.29
CA LEU A 296 2.65 -2.65 -22.27
C LEU A 296 1.92 -3.31 -23.46
N LEU A 297 0.90 -4.12 -23.18
CA LEU A 297 0.20 -4.90 -24.20
C LEU A 297 -0.71 -4.04 -25.10
N THR A 298 -1.06 -2.84 -24.67
CA THR A 298 -1.90 -1.93 -25.45
C THR A 298 -1.11 -0.90 -26.26
N LEU A 299 0.19 -0.72 -25.97
CA LEU A 299 1.07 0.18 -26.73
C LEU A 299 1.05 -0.03 -28.26
N PRO A 300 1.05 -1.27 -28.80
CA PRO A 300 1.07 -1.47 -30.26
C PRO A 300 -0.24 -1.09 -30.97
N VAL A 301 -1.35 -0.94 -30.24
CA VAL A 301 -2.66 -0.64 -30.84
C VAL A 301 -2.75 0.84 -31.21
N ALA A 302 -2.57 1.71 -30.21
CA ALA A 302 -2.53 3.16 -30.32
C ALA A 302 -2.21 3.78 -28.94
N PRO A 303 -1.81 5.05 -28.86
CA PRO A 303 -1.91 5.81 -27.62
C PRO A 303 -3.39 5.84 -27.16
N LEU A 304 -3.67 5.25 -26.00
CA LEU A 304 -5.03 5.13 -25.47
C LEU A 304 -5.25 6.21 -24.40
N PRO A 305 -6.40 6.91 -24.44
CA PRO A 305 -6.74 7.90 -23.43
C PRO A 305 -6.76 7.31 -22.02
N GLY A 306 -6.26 8.07 -21.06
CA GLY A 306 -6.16 7.63 -19.68
C GLY A 306 -5.18 6.47 -19.47
N LEU A 307 -4.28 6.18 -20.41
CA LEU A 307 -3.28 5.09 -20.28
C LEU A 307 -1.90 5.50 -20.80
N HIS A 308 -1.82 6.10 -21.99
CA HIS A 308 -0.57 6.47 -22.68
C HIS A 308 -0.38 7.99 -22.85
N ASP A 309 -1.42 8.77 -22.60
CA ASP A 309 -1.48 10.22 -22.75
C ASP A 309 -1.16 10.97 -21.44
N VAL A 310 -1.03 12.29 -21.57
CA VAL A 310 -0.67 13.19 -20.46
C VAL A 310 -1.86 13.30 -19.48
N PRO A 311 -1.63 13.21 -18.16
CA PRO A 311 -2.70 13.27 -17.16
C PRO A 311 -3.11 14.71 -16.81
N ASP A 312 -3.66 15.46 -17.75
CA ASP A 312 -3.84 16.92 -17.63
C ASP A 312 -5.28 17.43 -17.45
N GLY A 313 -6.29 16.56 -17.51
CA GLY A 313 -7.68 17.02 -17.39
C GLY A 313 -8.73 15.96 -17.05
N ALA A 314 -9.99 16.41 -16.98
CA ALA A 314 -11.13 15.57 -16.60
C ALA A 314 -11.39 14.40 -17.57
N GLY A 315 -11.11 14.59 -18.87
CA GLY A 315 -11.21 13.52 -19.87
C GLY A 315 -10.27 12.35 -19.55
N TRP A 316 -9.04 12.65 -19.12
CA TRP A 316 -8.09 11.64 -18.66
C TRP A 316 -8.60 10.92 -17.42
N LEU A 317 -9.19 11.64 -16.45
CA LEU A 317 -9.74 11.03 -15.22
C LEU A 317 -10.88 10.05 -15.54
N LEU A 318 -11.77 10.42 -16.46
CA LEU A 318 -12.86 9.55 -16.89
C LEU A 318 -12.35 8.29 -17.59
N ALA A 319 -11.40 8.45 -18.52
CA ALA A 319 -10.78 7.32 -19.20
C ALA A 319 -10.02 6.41 -18.23
N ARG A 320 -9.26 7.00 -17.30
CA ARG A 320 -8.53 6.29 -16.24
C ARG A 320 -9.48 5.52 -15.31
N ALA A 321 -10.65 6.06 -14.99
CA ALA A 321 -11.67 5.34 -14.22
C ALA A 321 -12.16 4.08 -14.93
N GLY A 322 -12.34 4.14 -16.25
CA GLY A 322 -12.62 2.96 -17.08
C GLY A 322 -11.51 1.90 -16.98
N TRP A 323 -10.24 2.31 -17.09
CA TRP A 323 -9.10 1.39 -16.93
C TRP A 323 -8.99 0.81 -15.53
N VAL A 324 -9.31 1.57 -14.49
CA VAL A 324 -9.37 1.05 -13.11
C VAL A 324 -10.42 -0.05 -13.01
N ALA A 325 -11.60 0.10 -13.61
CA ALA A 325 -12.61 -0.96 -13.62
C ALA A 325 -12.11 -2.23 -14.33
N VAL A 326 -11.42 -2.09 -15.46
CA VAL A 326 -10.77 -3.21 -16.16
C VAL A 326 -9.72 -3.89 -15.28
N LEU A 327 -8.87 -3.12 -14.61
CA LEU A 327 -7.82 -3.65 -13.73
C LEU A 327 -8.41 -4.38 -12.52
N VAL A 328 -9.47 -3.86 -11.90
CA VAL A 328 -10.21 -4.56 -10.84
C VAL A 328 -10.73 -5.91 -11.35
N LEU A 329 -11.37 -5.93 -12.52
CA LEU A 329 -11.90 -7.14 -13.11
C LEU A 329 -10.79 -8.18 -13.36
N VAL A 330 -9.71 -7.77 -14.03
CA VAL A 330 -8.56 -8.64 -14.33
C VAL A 330 -7.95 -9.17 -13.04
N LEU A 331 -7.72 -8.31 -12.05
CA LEU A 331 -7.18 -8.71 -10.74
C LEU A 331 -8.06 -9.76 -10.06
N VAL A 332 -9.37 -9.54 -10.00
CA VAL A 332 -10.32 -10.50 -9.39
C VAL A 332 -10.31 -11.83 -10.15
N LEU A 333 -10.30 -11.82 -11.48
CA LEU A 333 -10.26 -13.03 -12.30
C LEU A 333 -8.95 -13.81 -12.12
N VAL A 334 -7.81 -13.12 -12.09
CA VAL A 334 -6.49 -13.75 -11.86
C VAL A 334 -6.46 -14.37 -10.47
N LEU A 335 -6.89 -13.64 -9.43
CA LEU A 335 -6.95 -14.17 -8.07
C LEU A 335 -7.88 -15.38 -7.97
N ALA A 336 -9.03 -15.35 -8.65
CA ALA A 336 -9.96 -16.48 -8.71
C ALA A 336 -9.41 -17.71 -9.44
N ARG A 337 -8.34 -17.58 -10.23
CA ARG A 337 -7.63 -18.72 -10.84
C ARG A 337 -6.46 -19.20 -9.98
N VAL A 338 -5.66 -18.28 -9.45
CA VAL A 338 -4.46 -18.60 -8.64
C VAL A 338 -4.84 -19.15 -7.26
N LEU A 339 -5.92 -18.66 -6.66
CA LEU A 339 -6.36 -19.04 -5.32
C LEU A 339 -7.41 -20.15 -5.32
N ARG A 340 -7.65 -20.81 -6.45
CA ARG A 340 -8.57 -21.97 -6.48
C ARG A 340 -8.06 -22.99 -5.47
N PRO A 341 -8.90 -23.45 -4.52
CA PRO A 341 -8.59 -24.66 -3.77
C PRO A 341 -8.28 -25.73 -4.82
N ALA A 342 -7.14 -26.40 -4.71
CA ALA A 342 -6.89 -27.59 -5.52
C ALA A 342 -8.09 -28.50 -5.29
N ALA A 343 -8.96 -28.61 -6.31
CA ALA A 343 -10.13 -29.46 -6.21
C ALA A 343 -9.62 -30.84 -5.81
N VAL A 344 -10.28 -31.46 -4.82
CA VAL A 344 -10.04 -32.81 -4.34
C VAL A 344 -9.99 -33.77 -5.54
N ARG A 345 -8.81 -33.92 -6.13
CA ARG A 345 -8.48 -34.98 -7.08
C ARG A 345 -8.10 -36.18 -6.24
N GLY A 346 -9.14 -36.90 -5.84
CA GLY A 346 -9.03 -38.08 -4.99
C GLY A 346 -10.39 -38.54 -4.48
N ARG A 347 -11.45 -38.48 -5.31
CA ARG A 347 -12.56 -39.41 -5.13
C ARG A 347 -12.02 -40.78 -5.52
N VAL A 348 -11.75 -41.59 -4.51
CA VAL A 348 -11.76 -43.05 -4.59
C VAL A 348 -13.13 -43.47 -5.18
N PRO A 349 -13.18 -44.23 -6.28
CA PRO A 349 -14.30 -45.14 -6.50
C PRO A 349 -14.01 -46.38 -5.67
N GLY A 350 -14.85 -46.61 -4.65
CA GLY A 350 -14.83 -47.87 -3.93
C GLY A 350 -15.38 -48.99 -4.81
N SER A 351 -14.70 -50.14 -4.76
CA SER A 351 -15.26 -51.47 -4.66
C SER A 351 -14.13 -52.41 -4.29
#